data_AF-A0AB35UQY8-F1
#
_entry.id   AF-A0AB35UQY8-F1
#
_cell.length_a   1.000
_cell.length_b   1.000
_cell.length_c   1.000
_cell.angle_alpha   90.00
_cell.angle_beta   90.00
_cell.angle_gamma   90.00
#
_symmetry.space_group_name_H-M   'P 1'
#
loop_
_entity.id
_entity.type
_entity.pdbx_description
1 polymer ?
#
loop_
_entity_poly.entity_id
_entity_poly.type
_entity_poly.pdbx_seq_one_letter_code
_entity_poly.pdbx_strand_id
1 'polypeptide(L)'
;MNLKIDKEGFNYSRFVSHMYYLLDRVANNKEIKTQNQKMFDQLILEYPQTYECAIRICKALEIKLNDEELLYLILHVNRLSSREETL
;
A
#
# COMPACT_ATOMS: atom_id res chain seq x y z
N MET A 1 -8.41 7.96 -11.59
CA MET A 1 -8.04 6.56 -11.93
C MET A 1 -9.30 5.81 -12.31
N ASN A 2 -9.39 5.30 -13.54
CA ASN A 2 -10.42 4.34 -13.92
C ASN A 2 -9.70 3.02 -14.17
N LEU A 3 -9.67 2.17 -13.14
CA LEU A 3 -8.89 0.93 -13.10
C LEU A 3 -9.84 -0.25 -12.98
N LYS A 4 -9.66 -1.27 -13.83
CA LYS A 4 -10.31 -2.55 -13.67
C LYS A 4 -9.38 -3.43 -12.84
N ILE A 5 -9.76 -3.68 -11.59
CA ILE A 5 -9.02 -4.57 -10.70
C ILE A 5 -9.43 -6.00 -11.00
N ASP A 6 -8.47 -6.84 -11.39
CA ASP A 6 -8.67 -8.28 -11.43
C ASP A 6 -8.63 -8.82 -10.00
N LYS A 7 -9.78 -9.31 -9.52
CA LYS A 7 -9.95 -9.83 -8.16
C LYS A 7 -9.52 -11.29 -8.03
N GLU A 8 -9.31 -12.00 -9.13
CA GLU A 8 -8.78 -13.37 -9.14
C GLU A 8 -7.26 -13.36 -9.35
N GLY A 9 -6.72 -12.23 -9.79
CA GLY A 9 -5.31 -12.00 -10.04
C GLY A 9 -4.43 -11.98 -8.79
N PHE A 10 -3.15 -12.28 -9.01
CA PHE A 10 -2.16 -12.42 -7.96
C PHE A 10 -1.87 -11.11 -7.20
N ASN A 11 -1.88 -9.97 -7.90
CA ASN A 11 -1.68 -8.67 -7.28
C ASN A 11 -2.79 -8.33 -6.29
N TYR A 12 -4.05 -8.68 -6.59
CA TYR A 12 -5.17 -8.52 -5.67
C TYR A 12 -5.04 -9.44 -4.46
N SER A 13 -4.73 -10.72 -4.66
CA SER A 13 -4.51 -11.67 -3.55
C SER A 13 -3.41 -11.20 -2.59
N ARG A 14 -2.28 -10.71 -3.12
CA ARG A 14 -1.22 -10.11 -2.30
C ARG A 14 -1.68 -8.85 -1.57
N PHE A 15 -2.43 -7.97 -2.24
CA PHE A 15 -2.96 -6.76 -1.62
C PHE A 15 -3.87 -7.10 -0.45
N VAL A 16 -4.84 -8.01 -0.63
CA VAL A 16 -5.76 -8.45 0.44
C VAL A 16 -4.98 -9.07 1.60
N SER A 17 -4.02 -9.95 1.30
CA SER A 17 -3.18 -10.57 2.34
C SER A 17 -2.39 -9.53 3.12
N HIS A 18 -1.79 -8.54 2.44
CA HIS A 18 -1.09 -7.45 3.08
C HIS A 18 -2.03 -6.64 3.99
N MET A 19 -3.21 -6.28 3.51
CA MET A 19 -4.21 -5.55 4.30
C MET A 19 -4.63 -6.31 5.56
N TYR A 20 -4.83 -7.63 5.47
CA TYR A 20 -5.16 -8.46 6.63
C TYR A 20 -4.08 -8.35 7.72
N TYR A 21 -2.81 -8.58 7.36
CA TYR A 21 -1.72 -8.51 8.33
C TYR A 21 -1.40 -7.08 8.79
N LEU A 22 -1.58 -6.07 7.93
CA LEU A 22 -1.42 -4.67 8.30
C LEU A 22 -2.42 -4.28 9.39
N LEU A 23 -3.70 -4.63 9.20
CA LEU A 23 -4.75 -4.33 10.18
C LEU A 23 -4.57 -5.12 11.48
N ASP A 24 -4.12 -6.37 11.40
CA ASP A 24 -3.75 -7.14 12.60
C ASP A 24 -2.61 -6.45 13.37
N ARG A 25 -1.57 -5.98 12.68
CA ARG A 25 -0.46 -5.24 13.30
C ARG A 25 -0.94 -3.94 13.95
N VAL A 26 -1.78 -3.16 13.27
CA VAL A 26 -2.34 -1.90 13.81
C VAL A 26 -3.19 -2.18 15.06
N ALA A 27 -4.08 -3.17 15.00
CA ALA A 27 -4.94 -3.52 16.13
C ALA A 27 -4.14 -3.99 17.37
N ASN A 28 -2.98 -4.61 17.14
CA ASN A 28 -2.10 -5.11 18.20
C ASN A 28 -0.96 -4.14 18.57
N ASN A 29 -0.91 -2.93 18.01
CA ASN A 29 0.20 -1.97 18.18
C ASN A 29 1.60 -2.56 17.84
N LYS A 30 1.66 -3.46 16.85
CA LYS A 30 2.88 -4.16 16.40
C LYS A 30 3.36 -3.63 15.06
N GLU A 31 3.73 -2.36 15.00
CA GLU A 31 4.22 -1.74 13.78
C GLU A 31 5.58 -2.30 13.32
N ILE A 32 5.76 -2.43 12.01
CA ILE A 32 7.10 -2.65 11.43
C ILE A 32 7.90 -1.35 11.55
N LYS A 33 9.15 -1.46 12.02
CA LYS A 33 10.08 -0.34 12.13
C LYS A 33 11.43 -0.75 11.56
N THR A 34 11.73 -0.30 10.35
CA THR A 34 13.04 -0.47 9.70
C THR A 34 13.58 0.89 9.23
N GLN A 35 14.82 0.94 8.77
CA GLN A 35 15.48 2.19 8.34
C GLN A 35 15.36 2.42 6.82
N ASN A 36 14.14 2.45 6.26
CA ASN A 36 13.94 2.68 4.82
C ASN A 36 13.46 4.10 4.45
N GLN A 37 13.75 5.11 5.27
CA GLN A 37 13.29 6.49 5.05
C GLN A 37 13.61 7.01 3.64
N LYS A 38 14.85 6.79 3.16
CA LYS A 38 15.26 7.24 1.82
C LYS A 38 14.41 6.63 0.71
N MET A 39 14.01 5.36 0.86
CA MET A 39 13.17 4.68 -0.12
C MET A 39 11.75 5.23 -0.08
N PHE A 40 11.22 5.51 1.11
CA PHE A 40 9.92 6.16 1.26
C PHE A 40 9.88 7.54 0.61
N ASP A 41 10.88 8.39 0.91
CA ASP A 41 10.97 9.74 0.35
C ASP A 41 11.04 9.72 -1.19
N GLN A 42 11.76 8.76 -1.77
CA GLN A 42 11.80 8.57 -3.23
C GLN A 42 10.44 8.10 -3.78
N LEU A 43 9.80 7.14 -3.12
CA LEU A 43 8.56 6.53 -3.58
C LEU A 43 7.41 7.55 -3.64
N ILE A 44 7.30 8.44 -2.65
CA ILE A 44 6.23 9.45 -2.63
C ILE A 44 6.41 10.51 -3.72
N LEU A 45 7.65 10.77 -4.15
CA LEU A 45 7.95 11.66 -5.27
C LEU A 45 7.67 11.00 -6.61
N GLU A 46 7.97 9.70 -6.73
CA GLU A 46 7.78 8.94 -7.97
C GLU A 46 6.30 8.59 -8.22
N TYR A 47 5.54 8.28 -7.16
CA TYR A 47 4.14 7.84 -7.24
C TYR A 47 3.17 8.70 -6.41
N PRO A 48 3.06 10.02 -6.67
CA PRO A 48 2.28 10.92 -5.83
C PRO A 48 0.78 10.57 -5.79
N GLN A 49 0.20 10.10 -6.90
CA GLN A 49 -1.20 9.67 -6.95
C GLN A 49 -1.45 8.39 -6.15
N THR A 50 -0.50 7.44 -6.19
CA THR A 50 -0.57 6.21 -5.40
C THR A 50 -0.41 6.50 -3.92
N TYR A 51 0.50 7.43 -3.57
CA TYR A 51 0.63 7.95 -2.21
C TYR A 51 -0.67 8.56 -1.71
N GLU A 52 -1.30 9.47 -2.48
CA GLU A 52 -2.60 10.03 -2.09
C GLU A 52 -3.68 8.95 -1.90
N CYS A 53 -3.68 7.92 -2.76
CA CYS A 53 -4.59 6.78 -2.61
C CYS A 53 -4.35 6.04 -1.28
N ALA A 54 -3.10 5.73 -0.95
CA ALA A 54 -2.73 5.11 0.33
C ALA A 54 -3.18 5.96 1.53
N ILE A 55 -2.99 7.28 1.47
CA ILE A 55 -3.48 8.19 2.52
C ILE A 55 -5.00 8.16 2.64
N ARG A 56 -5.75 8.10 1.52
CA ARG A 56 -7.21 7.97 1.55
C ARG A 56 -7.66 6.65 2.16
N ILE A 57 -6.94 5.56 1.91
CA ILE A 57 -7.19 4.26 2.55
C ILE A 57 -7.01 4.38 4.07
N CYS A 58 -5.90 4.96 4.54
CA CYS A 58 -5.66 5.17 5.97
C CYS A 58 -6.76 6.02 6.62
N LYS A 59 -7.21 7.09 5.95
CA LYS A 59 -8.32 7.94 6.42
C LYS A 59 -9.64 7.19 6.50
N ALA A 60 -9.97 6.38 5.49
CA ALA A 60 -11.21 5.61 5.46
C ALA A 60 -11.27 4.51 6.51
N LEU A 61 -10.11 3.98 6.90
CA LEU A 61 -9.96 2.97 7.95
C LEU A 61 -9.69 3.56 9.34
N GLU A 62 -9.57 4.88 9.44
CA GLU A 62 -9.23 5.61 10.68
C GLU A 62 -7.93 5.13 11.35
N ILE A 63 -6.96 4.66 10.56
CA ILE A 63 -5.67 4.17 11.04
C ILE A 63 -4.55 5.18 10.81
N LYS A 64 -3.55 5.16 11.71
CA LYS A 64 -2.28 5.86 11.52
C LYS A 64 -1.19 4.83 11.26
N LEU A 65 -0.41 5.06 10.22
CA LEU A 65 0.72 4.22 9.84
C LEU A 65 2.00 5.04 9.99
N ASN A 66 3.09 4.38 10.33
CA ASN A 66 4.41 4.94 10.16
C ASN A 66 4.85 4.84 8.68
N ASP A 67 5.97 5.50 8.36
CA ASP A 67 6.48 5.60 7.00
C ASP A 67 6.77 4.24 6.35
N GLU A 68 7.14 3.23 7.14
CA GLU A 68 7.45 1.89 6.63
C GLU A 68 6.18 1.12 6.24
N GLU A 69 5.17 1.10 7.12
CA GLU A 69 3.87 0.49 6.81
C GLU A 69 3.21 1.20 5.62
N LEU A 70 3.36 2.52 5.57
CA LEU A 70 2.85 3.32 4.47
C LEU A 70 3.62 3.06 3.16
N LEU A 71 4.94 2.90 3.20
CA LEU A 71 5.77 2.48 2.06
C LEU A 71 5.23 1.18 1.46
N TYR A 72 5.01 0.16 2.28
CA TYR A 72 4.49 -1.13 1.80
C TYR A 72 3.08 -1.00 1.25
N LEU A 73 2.21 -0.22 1.89
CA LEU A 73 0.87 0.04 1.38
C LEU A 73 0.92 0.70 -0.01
N ILE A 74 1.76 1.71 -0.20
CA ILE A 74 1.92 2.37 -1.51
C ILE A 74 2.42 1.37 -2.56
N LEU A 75 3.39 0.51 -2.23
CA LEU A 75 3.87 -0.54 -3.15
C LEU A 75 2.75 -1.50 -3.57
N HIS A 76 1.92 -1.92 -2.63
CA HIS A 76 0.80 -2.82 -2.91
C HIS A 76 -0.32 -2.13 -3.71
N VAL A 77 -0.64 -0.86 -3.42
CA VAL A 77 -1.58 -0.07 -4.21
C VAL A 77 -1.03 0.17 -5.63
N ASN A 78 0.26 0.48 -5.75
CA ASN A 78 0.92 0.67 -7.04
C ASN A 78 0.76 -0.59 -7.89
N ARG A 79 1.14 -1.76 -7.35
CA ARG A 79 1.01 -3.06 -8.05
C ARG A 79 -0.43 -3.43 -8.41
N LEU A 80 -1.41 -2.99 -7.62
CA LEU A 80 -2.82 -3.19 -7.93
C LEU A 80 -3.30 -2.27 -9.06
N SER A 81 -2.69 -1.09 -9.18
CA SER A 81 -2.99 -0.08 -10.19
C SER A 81 -2.17 -0.22 -11.48
N SER A 82 -0.99 -0.83 -11.39
CA SER A 82 -0.22 -1.28 -12.54
C SER A 82 -1.10 -2.28 -13.26
N ARG A 83 -1.45 -1.96 -14.51
CA ARG A 83 -1.88 -2.97 -15.47
C ARG A 83 -0.88 -4.11 -15.32
N GLU A 84 -1.37 -5.35 -15.27
CA GLU A 84 -0.54 -6.41 -15.82
C GLU A 84 -0.19 -5.91 -17.22
N GLU A 85 1.02 -5.37 -17.41
CA GLU A 85 1.62 -5.24 -18.72
C GLU A 85 1.86 -6.67 -19.19
N THR A 86 0.77 -7.31 -19.58
CA THR A 86 0.83 -8.47 -20.43
C THR A 86 1.17 -7.93 -21.81
N LEU A 87 2.46 -8.03 -22.12
CA LEU A 87 3.07 -8.20 -23.45
C LEU A 87 2.69 -7.22 -24.56
#